data_AF-A0A090TA15-F1
#
_entry.id   AF-A0A090TA15-F1
#
_cell.length_a   1.000
_cell.length_b   1.000
_cell.length_c   1.000
_cell.angle_alpha   90.00
_cell.angle_beta   90.00
_cell.angle_gamma   90.00
#
_symmetry.space_group_name_H-M   'P 1'
#
loop_
_entity.id
_entity.type
_entity.pdbx_description
1 polymer ?
#
loop_
_entity_poly.entity_id
_entity_poly.type
_entity_poly.pdbx_seq_one_letter_code
_entity_poly.pdbx_strand_id
1 'polypeptide(L)'
;MALHLETERLILRDFELGDIESWLQITSHPKYQTFYPKEECSPEFNAHLLEMFVEQAHQIPRTKFQLVIEGKESHQVIGTVAFRLEPNDQARSDLVWR
;
A
#
# COMPACT_ATOMS: atom_id res chain seq x y z
N MET A 1 -7.12 -4.62 13.71
CA MET A 1 -7.04 -6.00 13.19
C MET A 1 -6.14 -5.97 11.99
N ALA A 2 -5.13 -6.85 11.94
CA ALA A 2 -4.31 -7.03 10.75
C ALA A 2 -5.12 -7.74 9.67
N LEU A 3 -5.13 -7.19 8.46
CA LEU A 3 -5.78 -7.78 7.29
C LEU A 3 -4.75 -8.59 6.51
N HIS A 4 -5.07 -9.86 6.30
CA HIS A 4 -4.28 -10.79 5.49
C HIS A 4 -5.25 -11.55 4.60
N LEU A 5 -5.12 -11.39 3.29
CA LEU A 5 -5.92 -12.09 2.28
C LEU A 5 -4.99 -12.87 1.37
N GLU A 6 -5.22 -14.17 1.25
CA GLU A 6 -4.47 -15.02 0.36
C GLU A 6 -5.31 -15.45 -0.82
N THR A 7 -4.70 -15.43 -1.99
CA THR A 7 -5.25 -16.02 -3.22
C THR A 7 -4.33 -17.17 -3.66
N GLU A 8 -4.66 -17.77 -4.81
CA GLU A 8 -3.85 -18.82 -5.42
C GLU A 8 -2.41 -18.35 -5.73
N ARG A 9 -2.23 -17.07 -6.10
CA ARG A 9 -0.93 -16.54 -6.58
C ARG A 9 -0.41 -15.35 -5.78
N LEU A 10 -1.27 -14.67 -5.04
CA LEU A 10 -0.97 -13.40 -4.39
C LEU A 10 -1.35 -13.41 -2.91
N ILE A 11 -0.57 -12.72 -2.10
CA ILE A 11 -0.87 -12.39 -0.70
C ILE A 11 -1.09 -10.87 -0.64
N LEU A 12 -2.22 -10.46 -0.09
CA LEU A 12 -2.48 -9.07 0.29
C LEU A 12 -2.39 -8.96 1.80
N ARG A 13 -1.44 -8.16 2.29
CA ARG A 13 -1.25 -7.95 3.72
C ARG A 13 -1.07 -6.47 4.03
N ASP A 14 -1.27 -6.08 5.27
CA ASP A 14 -0.96 -4.73 5.74
C ASP A 14 0.53 -4.41 5.53
N PHE A 15 0.82 -3.12 5.31
CA PHE A 15 2.19 -2.62 5.28
C PHE A 15 2.86 -2.83 6.64
N GLU A 16 4.15 -3.17 6.59
CA GLU A 16 5.02 -3.21 7.75
C GLU A 16 6.20 -2.26 7.57
N LEU A 17 6.81 -1.78 8.66
CA LEU A 17 7.98 -0.87 8.60
C LEU A 17 9.15 -1.46 7.80
N GLY A 18 9.25 -2.79 7.74
CA GLY A 18 10.26 -3.50 6.93
C GLY A 18 10.05 -3.39 5.41
N ASP A 19 8.85 -3.02 4.95
CA ASP A 19 8.52 -2.92 3.52
C ASP A 19 9.03 -1.63 2.87
N ILE A 20 9.73 -0.76 3.61
CA ILE A 20 10.18 0.55 3.13
C ILE A 20 11.01 0.47 1.84
N GLU A 21 11.88 -0.53 1.71
CA GLU A 21 12.68 -0.70 0.49
C GLU A 21 11.78 -1.02 -0.71
N SER A 22 10.83 -1.94 -0.54
CA SER A 22 9.86 -2.30 -1.58
C SER A 22 8.96 -1.13 -1.93
N TRP A 23 8.52 -0.36 -0.93
CA TRP A 23 7.72 0.85 -1.10
C TRP A 23 8.45 1.91 -1.92
N LEU A 24 9.71 2.21 -1.58
CA LEU A 24 10.56 3.14 -2.31
C LEU A 24 10.79 2.69 -3.76
N GLN A 25 10.96 1.40 -4.00
CA GLN A 25 11.08 0.86 -5.37
C GLN A 25 9.80 1.11 -6.18
N ILE A 26 8.62 0.97 -5.59
CA ILE A 26 7.34 1.21 -6.25
C ILE A 26 7.13 2.70 -6.52
N THR A 27 7.39 3.56 -5.55
CA THR A 27 7.17 5.02 -5.68
C THR A 27 8.22 5.69 -6.56
N SER A 28 9.41 5.10 -6.69
CA SER A 28 10.41 5.50 -7.68
C SER A 28 10.02 5.19 -9.13
N HIS A 29 8.98 4.36 -9.35
CA HIS A 29 8.61 3.94 -10.69
C HIS A 29 7.96 5.10 -11.48
N PRO A 30 8.38 5.36 -12.73
CA PRO A 30 7.93 6.52 -13.51
C PRO A 30 6.42 6.55 -13.76
N LYS A 31 5.75 5.38 -13.78
CA LYS A 31 4.28 5.31 -13.84
C LYS A 31 3.63 5.90 -12.58
N TYR A 32 4.19 5.66 -11.40
CA TYR A 32 3.69 6.23 -10.14
C TYR A 32 3.85 7.76 -10.15
N GLN A 33 5.01 8.24 -10.57
CA GLN A 33 5.33 9.68 -10.67
C GLN A 33 4.50 10.45 -11.72
N THR A 34 3.79 9.75 -12.60
CA THR A 34 2.88 10.37 -13.57
C THR A 34 1.56 10.78 -12.90
N PHE A 35 1.15 10.06 -11.85
CA PHE A 35 -0.11 10.28 -11.15
C PHE A 35 0.06 10.95 -9.78
N TYR A 36 1.26 10.93 -9.20
CA TYR A 36 1.55 11.49 -7.88
C TYR A 36 2.55 12.67 -7.95
N PRO A 37 2.37 13.71 -7.12
CA PRO A 37 3.27 14.86 -7.08
C PRO A 37 4.71 14.46 -6.75
N LYS A 38 5.69 15.20 -7.29
CA LYS A 38 7.12 14.95 -7.04
C LYS A 38 7.52 15.07 -5.56
N GLU A 39 6.76 15.81 -4.75
CA GLU A 39 6.97 15.88 -3.30
C GLU A 39 6.79 14.51 -2.63
N GLU A 40 5.98 13.63 -3.22
CA GLU A 40 5.77 12.26 -2.73
C GLU A 40 6.89 11.29 -3.13
N CYS A 41 7.92 11.76 -3.85
CA CYS A 41 9.10 10.96 -4.23
C CYS A 41 10.29 11.09 -3.26
N SER A 42 10.20 11.93 -2.22
CA SER A 42 11.28 12.01 -1.21
C SER A 42 11.30 10.72 -0.38
N PRO A 43 12.48 10.13 -0.11
CA PRO A 43 12.60 8.98 0.78
C PRO A 43 12.02 9.24 2.18
N GLU A 44 12.21 10.45 2.70
CA GLU A 44 11.70 10.88 4.00
C GLU A 44 10.17 10.96 3.99
N PHE A 45 9.58 11.50 2.92
CA PHE A 45 8.13 11.53 2.74
C PHE A 45 7.54 10.13 2.62
N ASN A 46 8.20 9.25 1.88
CA ASN A 46 7.78 7.85 1.72
C ASN A 46 7.87 7.05 3.03
N ALA A 47 8.87 7.31 3.85
CA ALA A 47 8.97 6.74 5.20
C ALA A 47 7.81 7.20 6.08
N HIS A 48 7.51 8.51 6.08
CA HIS A 48 6.39 9.05 6.83
C HIS A 48 5.03 8.52 6.33
N LEU A 49 4.86 8.37 5.02
CA LEU A 49 3.69 7.73 4.44
C LEU A 49 3.53 6.29 4.92
N LEU A 50 4.60 5.51 4.92
CA LEU A 50 4.55 4.12 5.35
C LEU A 50 4.16 4.03 6.84
N GLU A 51 4.74 4.86 7.71
CA GLU A 51 4.32 4.96 9.11
C GLU A 51 2.83 5.29 9.23
N MET A 52 2.36 6.27 8.47
CA MET A 52 0.94 6.64 8.44
C MET A 52 0.05 5.47 7.99
N PHE A 53 0.49 4.62 7.05
CA PHE A 53 -0.27 3.44 6.60
C PHE A 53 -0.37 2.39 7.69
N VAL A 54 0.72 2.13 8.40
CA VAL A 54 0.76 1.25 9.57
C VAL A 54 -0.21 1.77 10.63
N GLU A 55 -0.13 3.05 10.98
CA GLU A 55 -1.04 3.66 11.95
C GLU A 55 -2.51 3.55 11.52
N GLN A 56 -2.82 3.81 10.26
CA GLN A 56 -4.17 3.69 9.70
C GLN A 56 -4.71 2.26 9.77
N ALA A 57 -3.85 1.24 9.63
CA ALA A 57 -4.26 -0.16 9.79
C ALA A 57 -4.75 -0.49 11.21
N HIS A 58 -4.30 0.29 12.22
CA HIS A 58 -4.70 0.14 13.61
C HIS A 58 -5.91 1.00 14.01
N GLN A 59 -6.39 1.92 13.16
CA GLN A 59 -7.53 2.78 13.46
C GLN A 59 -8.86 2.01 13.57
N ILE A 60 -9.74 2.46 14.47
CA ILE A 60 -11.09 1.90 14.67
C ILE A 60 -12.10 3.07 14.73
N PRO A 61 -13.11 3.12 13.84
CA PRO A 61 -13.36 2.20 12.73
C PRO A 61 -12.33 2.34 11.61
N ARG A 62 -11.86 1.21 11.09
CA ARG A 62 -10.89 1.18 10.00
C ARG A 62 -11.60 1.53 8.68
N THR A 63 -11.25 2.67 8.10
CA THR A 63 -11.82 3.14 6.82
C THR A 63 -10.81 3.14 5.68
N LYS A 64 -9.52 3.04 6.00
CA LYS A 64 -8.42 3.02 5.04
C LYS A 64 -7.68 1.70 5.14
N PHE A 65 -7.57 1.00 4.02
CA PHE A 65 -6.86 -0.26 3.91
C PHE A 65 -5.79 -0.10 2.86
N GLN A 66 -4.56 0.07 3.31
CA GLN A 66 -3.42 0.11 2.42
C GLN A 66 -2.65 -1.17 2.60
N LEU A 67 -2.60 -1.95 1.52
CA LEU A 67 -2.07 -3.30 1.53
C LEU A 67 -0.95 -3.41 0.51
N VAL A 68 0.05 -4.22 0.84
CA VAL A 68 1.06 -4.66 -0.11
C VAL A 68 0.56 -5.91 -0.82
N ILE A 69 0.92 -6.05 -2.09
CA ILE A 69 0.67 -7.24 -2.90
C ILE A 69 1.99 -7.98 -3.01
N GLU A 70 2.07 -9.15 -2.39
CA GLU A 70 3.20 -10.05 -2.43
C GLU A 70 2.89 -11.25 -3.33
N GLY A 71 3.83 -11.62 -4.20
CA GLY A 71 3.71 -12.83 -5.02
C GLY A 71 4.06 -14.07 -4.20
N LYS A 72 3.18 -15.08 -4.16
CA LYS A 72 3.42 -16.31 -3.36
C LYS A 72 4.66 -17.09 -3.79
N GLU A 73 4.96 -17.12 -5.09
CA GLU A 73 6.11 -17.87 -5.61
C GLU A 73 7.44 -17.16 -5.37
N SER A 74 7.46 -15.83 -5.45
CA SER A 74 8.69 -15.03 -5.33
C SER A 74 8.92 -14.49 -3.92
N HIS A 75 7.89 -14.45 -3.07
CA HIS A 75 7.87 -13.71 -1.81
C HIS A 75 8.30 -12.25 -1.95
N GLN A 76 8.09 -11.69 -3.15
CA GLN A 76 8.45 -10.32 -3.45
C GLN A 76 7.19 -9.46 -3.50
N VAL A 77 7.31 -8.24 -2.98
CA VAL A 77 6.30 -7.21 -3.14
C VAL A 77 6.29 -6.77 -4.60
N ILE A 78 5.19 -7.04 -5.29
CA ILE A 78 5.00 -6.72 -6.71
C ILE A 78 4.16 -5.46 -6.93
N GLY A 79 3.49 -4.98 -5.90
CA GLY A 79 2.59 -3.84 -6.00
C GLY A 79 1.92 -3.49 -4.69
N THR A 80 1.02 -2.52 -4.74
CA THR A 80 0.25 -2.05 -3.58
C THR A 80 -1.18 -1.77 -4.00
N VAL A 81 -2.10 -1.91 -3.05
CA VAL A 81 -3.51 -1.58 -3.26
C VAL A 81 -4.03 -0.77 -2.08
N ALA A 82 -4.78 0.28 -2.39
CA ALA A 82 -5.48 1.06 -1.39
C ALA A 82 -6.99 0.90 -1.58
N PHE A 83 -7.69 0.49 -0.52
CA PHE A 83 -9.14 0.55 -0.42
C PHE A 83 -9.53 1.62 0.59
N ARG A 84 -10.45 2.49 0.20
CA ARG A 84 -11.04 3.47 1.10
C ARG A 84 -12.54 3.28 1.16
N LEU A 85 -13.05 3.11 2.37
CA LEU A 85 -14.46 3.21 2.69
C LEU A 85 -14.80 4.68 2.86
N GLU A 86 -15.59 5.23 1.95
CA GLU A 86 -16.14 6.58 2.10
C GLU A 86 -17.42 6.53 2.94
N PRO A 87 -17.71 7.60 3.71
CA PRO A 87 -19.01 7.71 4.37
C PRO A 87 -20.09 7.69 3.28
N ASN A 88 -21.09 6.79 3.43
CA ASN A 88 -22.19 6.46 2.50
C ASN A 88 -22.05 5.13 1.72
N ASP A 89 -21.33 4.13 2.25
CA ASP A 89 -21.15 2.78 1.67
C ASP A 89 -20.54 2.75 0.25
N GLN A 90 -19.88 3.84 -0.17
CA GLN A 90 -19.13 3.87 -1.43
C GLN A 90 -17.67 3.48 -1.16
N ALA A 91 -17.18 2.46 -1.86
CA ALA A 91 -15.80 2.04 -1.80
C ALA A 91 -15.05 2.54 -3.04
N ARG A 92 -13.93 3.25 -2.84
CA ARG A 92 -12.98 3.58 -3.91
C ARG A 92 -11.74 2.72 -3.75
N SER A 93 -11.32 2.09 -4.85
CA SER A 93 -10.08 1.32 -4.94
C SER A 93 -9.14 1.97 -5.95
N ASP A 94 -7.95 2.34 -5.51
CA ASP A 94 -6.87 2.76 -6.40
C ASP A 94 -5.81 1.64 -6.43
N LEU A 95 -5.49 1.14 -7.62
CA LEU A 95 -4.60 -0.02 -7.86
C LEU A 95 -3.36 0.43 -8.63
N VAL A 96 -2.17 0.07 -8.14
CA VAL A 96 -0.90 0.28 -8.84
C VAL A 96 -0.18 -1.06 -8.97
N TRP A 97 -0.07 -1.57 -10.21
CA TRP A 97 0.73 -2.75 -10.55
C TRP A 97 1.94 -2.36 -11.40
N ARG A 98 3.05 -3.10 -11.27
CA ARG A 98 4.24 -2.94 -12.11
C ARG A 98 4.20 -3.89 -13.31
#